data_AF-A0A080ZF97-F1
#
_entry.id   AF-A0A080ZF97-F1
#
_cell.length_a   1.000
_cell.length_b   1.000
_cell.length_c   1.000
_cell.angle_alpha   90.00
_cell.angle_beta   90.00
_cell.angle_gamma   90.00
#
_symmetry.space_group_name_H-M   'P 1'
#
loop_
_entity.id
_entity.type
_entity.pdbx_description
1 polymer ?
#
loop_
_entity_poly.entity_id
_entity_poly.type
_entity_poly.pdbx_seq_one_letter_code
_entity_poly.pdbx_strand_id
1 'polypeptide(L)'
;AVGEVTGGLKGTNGNDACRLAPLGSQIYGRAGWHNDRWAIMYAWYFPKGFYMGLPTRRHDWKSVVVWIDNAELETPKILGVSTSVSDTRYKRDLVIFPRNFAGYQLQGPRFHHTEVFGSNTSLRFKIWPTLFVPYMGFADFDGEYQDLIMWEQLTDAARAALNDDNNFGRAEVPFSDTHYKEHLENAWPF
;
A
#
# COMPACT_ATOMS: atom_id res chain seq x y z
N ALA A 1 -0.85 -20.65 -10.57
CA ALA A 1 -0.28 -20.10 -9.33
C ALA A 1 -0.14 -21.23 -8.30
N VAL A 2 1.02 -21.89 -8.27
CA VAL A 2 1.29 -23.10 -7.46
C VAL A 2 1.87 -22.80 -6.06
N GLY A 3 1.78 -21.55 -5.59
CA GLY A 3 2.28 -21.14 -4.27
C GLY A 3 3.77 -20.84 -4.21
N GLU A 4 4.45 -20.72 -5.36
CA GLU A 4 5.85 -20.28 -5.41
C GLU A 4 5.97 -18.82 -4.95
N VAL A 5 6.92 -18.57 -4.05
CA VAL A 5 7.25 -17.25 -3.53
C VAL A 5 8.60 -16.79 -4.04
N THR A 6 8.72 -15.49 -4.26
CA THR A 6 10.00 -14.87 -4.60
C THR A 6 10.99 -15.01 -3.45
N GLY A 7 12.21 -15.45 -3.76
CA GLY A 7 13.30 -15.48 -2.78
C GLY A 7 13.79 -14.10 -2.36
N GLY A 8 13.23 -13.00 -2.88
CA GLY A 8 13.66 -11.63 -2.57
C GLY A 8 15.10 -11.31 -2.98
N LEU A 9 15.60 -10.15 -2.54
CA LEU A 9 16.98 -9.72 -2.76
C LEU A 9 17.71 -9.50 -1.43
N LYS A 10 19.00 -9.81 -1.42
CA LYS A 10 19.85 -9.48 -0.28
C LYS A 10 19.84 -7.96 -0.04
N GLY A 11 19.83 -7.55 1.22
CA GLY A 11 19.93 -6.16 1.65
C GLY A 11 21.32 -5.56 1.38
N THR A 12 21.71 -5.46 0.11
CA THR A 12 23.00 -4.93 -0.36
C THR A 12 22.83 -4.23 -1.71
N ASN A 13 23.85 -3.48 -2.15
CA ASN A 13 23.93 -2.84 -3.46
C ASN A 13 22.78 -1.87 -3.78
N GLY A 14 22.41 -1.02 -2.82
CA GLY A 14 21.38 0.00 -2.99
C GLY A 14 20.10 -0.53 -3.65
N ASN A 15 19.64 0.19 -4.68
CA ASN A 15 18.42 -0.14 -5.44
C ASN A 15 18.65 -1.16 -6.58
N ASP A 16 19.79 -1.84 -6.63
CA ASP A 16 20.09 -2.72 -7.75
C ASP A 16 19.16 -3.93 -7.78
N ALA A 17 18.76 -4.33 -8.99
CA ALA A 17 17.82 -5.42 -9.27
C ALA A 17 16.39 -5.23 -8.72
N CYS A 18 16.02 -4.06 -8.18
CA CYS A 18 14.65 -3.77 -7.73
C CYS A 18 14.10 -2.43 -8.25
N ARG A 19 14.60 -1.94 -9.40
CA ARG A 19 14.10 -0.71 -10.05
C ARG A 19 12.97 -0.97 -11.05
N LEU A 20 12.95 -2.17 -11.62
CA LEU A 20 12.00 -2.58 -12.64
C LEU A 20 11.50 -3.98 -12.31
N ALA A 21 10.21 -4.22 -12.53
CA ALA A 21 9.60 -5.54 -12.47
C ALA A 21 9.41 -6.05 -13.90
N PRO A 22 10.21 -7.02 -14.38
CA PRO A 22 10.18 -7.47 -15.78
C PRO A 22 8.82 -8.02 -16.24
N LEU A 23 8.00 -8.50 -15.30
CA LEU A 23 6.68 -9.07 -15.54
C LEU A 23 5.54 -8.10 -15.19
N GLY A 24 5.85 -6.82 -14.94
CA GLY A 24 4.91 -5.86 -14.39
C GLY A 24 4.90 -5.86 -12.86
N SER A 25 4.34 -4.79 -12.29
CA SER A 25 4.16 -4.63 -10.84
C SER A 25 2.81 -5.19 -10.41
N GLN A 26 2.67 -5.51 -9.12
CA GLN A 26 1.47 -6.12 -8.56
C GLN A 26 1.02 -5.36 -7.31
N ILE A 27 -0.29 -5.16 -7.18
CA ILE A 27 -0.93 -4.73 -5.94
C ILE A 27 -1.87 -5.85 -5.44
N TYR A 28 -1.84 -6.09 -4.14
CA TYR A 28 -2.69 -7.07 -3.46
C TYR A 28 -3.77 -6.34 -2.69
N GLY A 29 -5.00 -6.85 -2.69
CA GLY A 29 -6.11 -6.26 -1.94
C GLY A 29 -6.75 -7.23 -0.97
N ARG A 30 -7.22 -6.76 0.18
CA ARG A 30 -8.12 -7.52 1.07
C ARG A 30 -9.11 -6.57 1.73
N ALA A 31 -10.39 -6.91 1.69
CA ALA A 31 -11.45 -6.03 2.15
C ALA A 31 -12.38 -6.72 3.14
N GLY A 32 -12.97 -5.94 4.04
CA GLY A 32 -13.92 -6.45 5.02
C GLY A 32 -14.40 -5.40 6.02
N TRP A 33 -15.41 -5.78 6.80
CA TRP A 33 -15.92 -4.96 7.89
C TRP A 33 -14.95 -4.94 9.07
N HIS A 34 -14.79 -3.76 9.68
CA HIS A 34 -14.04 -3.56 10.90
C HIS A 34 -14.60 -2.34 11.64
N ASN A 35 -15.04 -2.52 12.89
CA ASN A 35 -15.64 -1.48 13.74
C ASN A 35 -16.70 -0.63 13.00
N ASP A 36 -17.68 -1.30 12.37
CA ASP A 36 -18.79 -0.69 11.61
C ASP A 36 -18.37 0.18 10.41
N ARG A 37 -17.14 0.02 9.91
CA ARG A 37 -16.66 0.61 8.66
C ARG A 37 -16.16 -0.47 7.72
N TRP A 38 -16.19 -0.18 6.43
CA TRP A 38 -15.59 -1.05 5.44
C TRP A 38 -14.14 -0.66 5.19
N ALA A 39 -13.21 -1.59 5.42
CA ALA A 39 -11.80 -1.41 5.22
C ALA A 39 -11.36 -2.09 3.93
N ILE A 40 -10.58 -1.38 3.10
CA ILE A 40 -9.91 -1.97 1.94
C ILE A 40 -8.41 -1.78 2.13
N MET A 41 -7.72 -2.87 2.46
CA MET A 41 -6.27 -2.87 2.55
C MET A 41 -5.69 -3.18 1.17
N TYR A 42 -4.79 -2.31 0.71
CA TYR A 42 -3.94 -2.55 -0.43
C TYR A 42 -2.49 -2.72 0.02
N ALA A 43 -1.77 -3.67 -0.57
CA ALA A 43 -0.39 -3.96 -0.22
C ALA A 43 0.50 -4.17 -1.44
N TRP A 44 1.77 -3.76 -1.31
CA TRP A 44 2.81 -3.93 -2.31
C TRP A 44 4.00 -4.66 -1.69
N TYR A 45 4.53 -5.60 -2.47
CA TYR A 45 5.76 -6.31 -2.14
C TYR A 45 6.97 -5.62 -2.79
N PHE A 46 8.06 -5.52 -2.04
CA PHE A 46 9.36 -5.13 -2.57
C PHE A 46 10.41 -6.20 -2.24
N PRO A 47 11.34 -6.52 -3.16
CA PRO A 47 12.31 -7.59 -2.93
C PRO A 47 13.29 -7.35 -1.76
N LYS A 48 13.48 -6.10 -1.33
CA LYS A 48 14.38 -5.70 -0.24
C LYS A 48 13.83 -4.49 0.50
N GLY A 49 14.16 -4.39 1.79
CA GLY A 49 13.80 -3.26 2.66
C GLY A 49 14.99 -2.37 2.99
N PHE A 50 14.69 -1.12 3.36
CA PHE A 50 15.69 -0.09 3.65
C PHE A 50 15.53 0.49 5.06
N TYR A 51 16.66 0.85 5.66
CA TYR A 51 16.75 1.60 6.91
C TYR A 51 18.00 2.47 6.86
N MET A 52 17.93 3.72 7.32
CA MET A 52 19.06 4.67 7.24
C MET A 52 19.55 4.91 5.81
N GLY A 53 18.62 4.87 4.84
CA GLY A 53 18.94 4.98 3.42
C GLY A 53 19.72 3.81 2.83
N LEU A 54 20.01 2.77 3.62
CA LEU A 54 20.75 1.59 3.20
C LEU A 54 19.81 0.40 3.07
N PRO A 55 20.05 -0.51 2.10
CA PRO A 55 19.34 -1.78 2.08
C PRO A 55 19.80 -2.61 3.29
N THR A 56 18.86 -3.08 4.10
CA THR A 56 19.19 -3.76 5.38
C THR A 56 18.57 -5.13 5.53
N ARG A 57 17.53 -5.45 4.74
CA ARG A 57 16.87 -6.74 4.80
C ARG A 57 16.39 -7.22 3.45
N ARG A 58 16.19 -8.54 3.38
CA ARG A 58 15.44 -9.19 2.31
C ARG A 58 13.95 -9.05 2.58
N HIS A 59 13.18 -8.83 1.52
CA HIS A 59 11.74 -8.58 1.54
C HIS A 59 11.36 -7.27 2.23
N ASP A 60 10.29 -6.64 1.72
CA ASP A 60 9.60 -5.54 2.37
C ASP A 60 8.15 -5.55 1.89
N TRP A 61 7.24 -5.15 2.77
CA TRP A 61 5.83 -4.97 2.45
C TRP A 61 5.42 -3.56 2.88
N LYS A 62 4.63 -2.90 2.04
CA LYS A 62 3.98 -1.63 2.36
C LYS A 62 2.50 -1.76 2.11
N SER A 63 1.71 -1.07 2.93
CA SER A 63 0.26 -1.12 2.84
C SER A 63 -0.38 0.23 3.04
N VAL A 64 -1.59 0.35 2.48
CA VAL A 64 -2.54 1.41 2.79
C VAL A 64 -3.87 0.77 3.13
N VAL A 65 -4.63 1.38 4.03
CA VAL A 65 -6.01 1.01 4.32
C VAL A 65 -6.89 2.20 3.97
N VAL A 66 -7.79 2.01 3.02
CA VAL A 66 -8.82 2.99 2.68
C VAL A 66 -10.08 2.62 3.45
N TRP A 67 -10.55 3.55 4.28
CA TRP A 67 -11.76 3.39 5.08
C TRP A 67 -12.92 4.06 4.37
N ILE A 68 -13.97 3.30 4.06
CA ILE A 68 -15.20 3.82 3.48
C ILE A 68 -16.38 3.59 4.42
N ASP A 69 -17.46 4.33 4.20
CA ASP A 69 -18.68 4.22 4.99
C ASP A 69 -19.36 2.85 4.81
N ASN A 70 -19.74 2.49 3.58
CA ASN A 70 -20.35 1.20 3.27
C ASN A 70 -20.11 0.85 1.80
N ALA A 71 -19.56 -0.34 1.54
CA ALA A 71 -19.29 -0.86 0.19
C ALA A 71 -20.54 -1.18 -0.63
N GLU A 72 -21.70 -1.31 0.02
CA GLU A 72 -22.97 -1.62 -0.65
C GLU A 72 -23.68 -0.37 -1.22
N LEU A 73 -23.18 0.83 -0.93
CA LEU A 73 -23.70 2.06 -1.50
C LEU A 73 -23.27 2.19 -2.96
N GLU A 74 -24.11 2.82 -3.79
CA GLU A 74 -23.78 3.13 -5.18
C GLU A 74 -22.55 4.05 -5.27
N THR A 75 -22.42 4.98 -4.33
CA THR A 75 -21.28 5.89 -4.22
C THR A 75 -20.76 5.92 -2.77
N PRO A 76 -19.91 4.96 -2.38
CA PRO A 76 -19.30 4.95 -1.06
C PRO A 76 -18.45 6.19 -0.83
N LYS A 77 -18.41 6.68 0.40
CA LYS A 77 -17.59 7.82 0.80
C LYS A 77 -16.30 7.35 1.45
N ILE A 78 -15.17 7.87 0.98
CA ILE A 78 -13.89 7.72 1.68
C ILE A 78 -13.93 8.56 2.95
N LEU A 79 -13.82 7.89 4.10
CA LEU A 79 -13.84 8.50 5.43
C LEU A 79 -12.43 8.78 5.96
N GLY A 80 -11.45 8.00 5.51
CA GLY A 80 -10.07 8.14 5.94
C GLY A 80 -9.14 7.19 5.21
N VAL A 81 -7.85 7.46 5.31
CA VAL A 81 -6.80 6.65 4.72
C VAL A 81 -5.67 6.51 5.72
N SER A 82 -5.22 5.28 5.89
CA SER A 82 -4.10 4.97 6.77
C SER A 82 -2.96 4.37 5.95
N THR A 83 -1.74 4.84 6.15
CA THR A 83 -0.57 4.51 5.33
C THR A 83 0.57 3.97 6.19
N SER A 84 1.21 2.87 5.78
CA SER A 84 2.21 2.18 6.59
C SER A 84 3.48 3.03 6.76
N VAL A 85 3.90 3.26 8.00
CA VAL A 85 5.17 3.95 8.35
C VAL A 85 6.28 3.01 8.81
N SER A 86 5.91 1.82 9.24
CA SER A 86 6.76 0.65 9.43
C SER A 86 5.89 -0.59 9.18
N ASP A 87 6.40 -1.78 9.50
CA ASP A 87 5.67 -3.03 9.25
C ASP A 87 4.31 -3.03 9.94
N THR A 88 4.26 -2.65 11.20
CA THR A 88 3.02 -2.69 12.01
C THR A 88 2.36 -1.33 12.25
N ARG A 89 3.03 -0.20 11.97
CA ARG A 89 2.52 1.14 12.33
C ARG A 89 1.99 1.89 11.13
N TYR A 90 0.96 2.71 11.37
CA TYR A 90 0.30 3.51 10.35
C TYR A 90 0.22 4.99 10.72
N LYS A 91 0.39 5.86 9.73
CA LYS A 91 -0.10 7.24 9.76
C LYS A 91 -1.58 7.23 9.36
N ARG A 92 -2.42 7.96 10.08
CA ARG A 92 -3.88 7.95 9.95
C ARG A 92 -4.36 9.34 9.53
N ASP A 93 -4.96 9.46 8.36
CA ASP A 93 -5.47 10.73 7.82
C ASP A 93 -7.00 10.64 7.63
N LEU A 94 -7.74 11.45 8.38
CA LEU A 94 -9.21 11.58 8.24
C LEU A 94 -9.62 12.67 7.23
N VAL A 95 -8.68 13.55 6.86
CA VAL A 95 -8.91 14.64 5.90
C VAL A 95 -8.17 14.32 4.61
N ILE A 96 -8.94 13.96 3.58
CA ILE A 96 -8.41 13.65 2.25
C ILE A 96 -8.59 14.87 1.36
N PHE A 97 -7.48 15.43 0.89
CA PHE A 97 -7.49 16.62 0.05
C PHE A 97 -7.66 16.25 -1.43
N PRO A 98 -8.21 17.14 -2.28
CA PRO A 98 -8.29 16.93 -3.73
C PRO A 98 -6.94 16.54 -4.36
N ARG A 99 -5.84 17.14 -3.89
CA ARG A 99 -4.47 16.80 -4.33
C ARG A 99 -4.02 15.37 -4.02
N ASN A 100 -4.77 14.59 -3.25
CA ASN A 100 -4.44 13.20 -2.95
C ASN A 100 -5.02 12.24 -3.99
N PHE A 101 -5.84 12.74 -4.92
CA PHE A 101 -6.46 11.95 -5.96
C PHE A 101 -5.69 12.05 -7.29
N ALA A 102 -5.73 10.98 -8.06
CA ALA A 102 -5.14 10.91 -9.38
C ALA A 102 -5.81 11.91 -10.33
N GLY A 103 -5.03 12.58 -11.18
CA GLY A 103 -5.49 13.58 -12.13
C GLY A 103 -5.62 14.99 -11.57
N TYR A 104 -5.40 15.19 -10.26
CA TYR A 104 -5.38 16.54 -9.69
C TYR A 104 -4.14 17.32 -10.16
N GLN A 105 -4.37 18.53 -10.67
CA GLN A 105 -3.32 19.41 -11.17
C GLN A 105 -3.57 20.88 -10.82
N LEU A 106 -2.49 21.64 -10.66
CA LEU A 106 -2.53 23.10 -10.60
C LEU A 106 -2.10 23.66 -11.96
N GLN A 107 -2.98 24.39 -12.64
CA GLN A 107 -2.68 25.00 -13.94
C GLN A 107 -2.49 26.51 -13.80
N GLY A 108 -1.40 27.03 -14.37
CA GLY A 108 -1.09 28.45 -14.39
C GLY A 108 0.06 28.87 -13.46
N PRO A 109 0.34 30.19 -13.36
CA PRO A 109 1.45 30.72 -12.58
C PRO A 109 1.26 30.48 -11.07
N ARG A 110 2.37 30.39 -10.30
CA ARG A 110 2.34 30.08 -8.84
C ARG A 110 1.29 30.84 -8.03
N PHE A 111 1.09 32.13 -8.32
CA PHE A 111 0.16 32.98 -7.56
C PHE A 111 -1.24 33.10 -8.17
N HIS A 112 -1.48 32.51 -9.35
CA HIS A 112 -2.73 32.62 -10.12
C HIS A 112 -3.08 31.26 -10.73
N HIS A 113 -2.89 30.18 -9.97
CA HIS A 113 -3.19 28.84 -10.44
C HIS A 113 -4.68 28.53 -10.29
N THR A 114 -5.19 27.74 -11.22
CA THR A 114 -6.53 27.14 -11.15
C THR A 114 -6.40 25.66 -10.78
N GLU A 115 -7.27 25.19 -9.90
CA GLU A 115 -7.33 23.77 -9.53
C GLU A 115 -8.11 22.98 -10.58
N VAL A 116 -7.49 21.94 -11.12
CA VAL A 116 -8.14 20.96 -12.00
C VAL A 116 -8.30 19.68 -11.20
N PHE A 117 -9.56 19.28 -10.99
CA PHE A 117 -9.90 18.08 -10.25
C PHE A 117 -9.82 16.86 -11.16
N GLY A 118 -9.27 15.78 -10.61
CA GLY A 118 -9.17 14.48 -11.27
C GLY A 118 -10.24 13.51 -10.79
N SER A 119 -9.83 12.26 -10.56
CA SER A 119 -10.66 11.22 -9.97
C SER A 119 -11.14 11.61 -8.56
N ASN A 120 -12.26 11.07 -8.15
CA ASN A 120 -12.80 11.16 -6.78
C ASN A 120 -12.72 9.82 -6.02
N THR A 121 -12.17 8.78 -6.65
CA THR A 121 -12.08 7.41 -6.10
C THR A 121 -10.65 6.86 -6.15
N SER A 122 -9.83 7.33 -7.09
CA SER A 122 -8.45 6.87 -7.26
C SER A 122 -7.48 7.75 -6.48
N LEU A 123 -6.87 7.18 -5.45
CA LEU A 123 -5.84 7.84 -4.65
C LEU A 123 -4.45 7.57 -5.21
N ARG A 124 -3.51 8.50 -5.00
CA ARG A 124 -2.10 8.35 -5.42
C ARG A 124 -1.17 8.21 -4.23
N PHE A 125 -0.29 7.23 -4.29
CA PHE A 125 0.66 6.91 -3.22
C PHE A 125 2.09 6.78 -3.76
N LYS A 126 3.06 7.06 -2.90
CA LYS A 126 4.47 6.77 -3.16
C LYS A 126 5.17 6.37 -1.88
N ILE A 127 6.30 5.68 -2.04
CA ILE A 127 7.25 5.50 -0.95
C ILE A 127 8.02 6.80 -0.77
N TRP A 128 7.95 7.37 0.41
CA TRP A 128 8.75 8.50 0.83
C TRP A 128 10.06 7.99 1.42
N PRO A 129 11.22 8.30 0.80
CA PRO A 129 12.49 8.03 1.41
C PRO A 129 12.66 8.92 2.64
N THR A 130 13.13 8.35 3.75
CA THR A 130 13.49 9.10 4.95
C THR A 130 14.87 8.70 5.42
N LEU A 131 15.39 9.43 6.41
CA LEU A 131 16.57 9.00 7.14
C LEU A 131 16.33 7.68 7.89
N PHE A 132 15.10 7.24 8.15
CA PHE A 132 14.85 5.98 8.88
C PHE A 132 14.23 4.94 7.95
N VAL A 133 13.04 4.45 8.29
CA VAL A 133 12.28 3.49 7.47
C VAL A 133 11.54 4.28 6.37
N PRO A 134 11.64 3.87 5.09
CA PRO A 134 10.77 4.42 4.06
C PRO A 134 9.31 4.10 4.39
N TYR A 135 8.46 5.11 4.29
CA TYR A 135 7.04 4.97 4.58
C TYR A 135 6.20 5.18 3.32
N MET A 136 5.00 4.61 3.33
CA MET A 136 3.99 4.86 2.31
C MET A 136 3.27 6.17 2.64
N GLY A 137 3.01 7.01 1.66
CA GLY A 137 2.21 8.23 1.85
C GLY A 137 1.61 8.74 0.55
N PHE A 138 0.77 9.77 0.63
CA PHE A 138 0.21 10.40 -0.58
C PHE A 138 1.32 10.92 -1.50
N ALA A 139 1.11 10.77 -2.80
CA ALA A 139 2.00 11.30 -3.82
C ALA A 139 1.59 12.71 -4.26
N ASP A 140 2.58 13.49 -4.70
CA ASP A 140 2.37 14.84 -5.24
C ASP A 140 1.99 14.83 -6.73
N PHE A 141 2.26 13.71 -7.40
CA PHE A 141 2.08 13.50 -8.83
C PHE A 141 1.48 12.13 -9.08
N ASP A 142 0.85 11.99 -10.24
CA ASP A 142 0.25 10.72 -10.64
C ASP A 142 1.34 9.69 -10.91
N GLY A 143 1.11 8.48 -10.39
CA GLY A 143 1.91 7.31 -10.69
C GLY A 143 1.23 6.44 -11.75
N GLU A 144 1.55 5.16 -11.72
CA GLU A 144 0.92 4.14 -12.55
C GLU A 144 -0.10 3.36 -11.72
N TYR A 145 -1.08 2.75 -12.39
CA TYR A 145 -1.88 1.68 -11.79
C TYR A 145 -1.12 0.36 -11.91
N GLN A 146 -1.36 -0.54 -10.96
CA GLN A 146 -0.85 -1.92 -11.00
C GLN A 146 -2.02 -2.89 -11.07
N ASP A 147 -1.78 -4.07 -11.63
CA ASP A 147 -2.79 -5.11 -11.67
C ASP A 147 -3.14 -5.52 -10.23
N LEU A 148 -4.43 -5.48 -9.91
CA LEU A 148 -4.95 -5.81 -8.60
C LEU A 148 -5.38 -7.28 -8.56
N ILE A 149 -4.92 -7.99 -7.52
CA ILE A 149 -5.46 -9.29 -7.15
C ILE A 149 -5.97 -9.25 -5.71
N MET A 150 -7.24 -9.56 -5.52
CA MET A 150 -7.85 -9.62 -4.19
C MET A 150 -7.47 -10.94 -3.49
N TRP A 151 -7.41 -10.93 -2.17
CA TRP A 151 -7.11 -12.10 -1.34
C TRP A 151 -8.03 -13.26 -1.67
N GLU A 152 -9.31 -12.98 -1.87
CA GLU A 152 -10.35 -13.95 -2.20
C GLU A 152 -10.23 -14.50 -3.63
N GLN A 153 -9.45 -13.84 -4.50
CA GLN A 153 -9.17 -14.29 -5.87
C GLN A 153 -7.89 -15.15 -5.96
N LEU A 154 -7.07 -15.19 -4.91
CA LEU A 154 -5.87 -16.01 -4.87
C LEU A 154 -6.21 -17.50 -4.76
N THR A 155 -5.37 -18.35 -5.37
CA THR A 155 -5.46 -19.80 -5.18
C THR A 155 -5.13 -20.16 -3.72
N ASP A 156 -5.64 -21.31 -3.25
CA ASP A 156 -5.34 -21.81 -1.90
C ASP A 156 -3.82 -21.95 -1.66
N ALA A 157 -3.09 -22.42 -2.68
CA ALA A 157 -1.63 -22.52 -2.61
C ALA A 157 -0.94 -21.15 -2.45
N ALA A 158 -1.43 -20.11 -3.14
CA ALA A 158 -0.90 -18.76 -2.99
C ALA A 158 -1.22 -18.16 -1.62
N ARG A 159 -2.45 -18.37 -1.11
CA ARG A 159 -2.83 -17.94 0.25
C ARG A 159 -2.01 -18.65 1.32
N ALA A 160 -1.81 -19.97 1.19
CA ALA A 160 -0.98 -20.74 2.10
C ALA A 160 0.47 -20.22 2.14
N ALA A 161 1.05 -19.90 0.97
CA ALA A 161 2.40 -19.37 0.91
C ALA A 161 2.52 -17.94 1.49
N LEU A 162 1.50 -17.10 1.32
CA LEU A 162 1.45 -15.75 1.91
C LEU A 162 1.18 -15.76 3.42
N ASN A 163 0.62 -16.84 3.95
CA ASN A 163 0.40 -17.04 5.39
C ASN A 163 1.61 -17.69 6.11
N ASP A 164 2.60 -18.19 5.38
CA ASP A 164 3.80 -18.79 5.97
C ASP A 164 4.89 -17.73 6.17
N ASP A 165 5.07 -17.31 7.43
CA ASP A 165 6.02 -16.27 7.84
C ASP A 165 7.48 -16.62 7.50
N ASN A 166 7.80 -17.90 7.32
CA ASN A 166 9.15 -18.33 6.94
C ASN A 166 9.52 -17.85 5.52
N ASN A 167 8.54 -17.52 4.68
CA ASN A 167 8.77 -17.11 3.29
C ASN A 167 9.29 -15.66 3.14
N PHE A 168 9.05 -14.80 4.13
CA PHE A 168 9.34 -13.36 4.03
C PHE A 168 10.33 -12.86 5.09
N GLY A 169 10.95 -13.76 5.84
CA GLY A 169 12.03 -13.44 6.78
C GLY A 169 11.57 -12.52 7.91
N ARG A 170 11.96 -11.24 7.85
CA ARG A 170 11.54 -10.22 8.84
C ARG A 170 10.41 -9.32 8.35
N ALA A 171 9.91 -9.52 7.13
CA ALA A 171 8.82 -8.73 6.59
C ALA A 171 7.51 -9.49 6.80
N GLU A 172 6.52 -8.80 7.36
CA GLU A 172 5.20 -9.36 7.63
C GLU A 172 4.27 -9.05 6.45
N VAL A 173 3.45 -10.02 6.03
CA VAL A 173 2.45 -9.83 4.96
C VAL A 173 1.20 -9.22 5.59
N PRO A 174 0.88 -7.94 5.36
CA PRO A 174 -0.07 -7.19 6.19
C PRO A 174 -1.53 -7.64 6.00
N PHE A 175 -1.84 -8.34 4.91
CA PHE A 175 -3.17 -8.83 4.55
C PHE A 175 -3.32 -10.35 4.67
N SER A 176 -2.31 -11.05 5.21
CA SER A 176 -2.38 -12.47 5.55
C SER A 176 -3.39 -12.73 6.67
N ASP A 177 -3.86 -13.96 6.82
CA ASP A 177 -4.85 -14.31 7.84
C ASP A 177 -4.36 -14.01 9.26
N THR A 178 -3.07 -14.24 9.54
CA THR A 178 -2.44 -13.97 10.84
C THR A 178 -2.40 -12.48 11.18
N HIS A 179 -2.12 -11.63 10.20
CA HIS A 179 -1.80 -10.22 10.43
C HIS A 179 -2.96 -9.26 10.13
N TYR A 180 -3.91 -9.66 9.26
CA TYR A 180 -4.90 -8.73 8.71
C TYR A 180 -5.67 -7.97 9.78
N LYS A 181 -6.18 -8.67 10.81
CA LYS A 181 -6.96 -8.03 11.88
C LYS A 181 -6.11 -7.04 12.69
N GLU A 182 -4.90 -7.42 13.09
CA GLU A 182 -4.01 -6.54 13.86
C GLU A 182 -3.60 -5.30 13.06
N HIS A 183 -3.31 -5.46 11.76
CA HIS A 183 -3.00 -4.32 10.90
C HIS A 183 -4.19 -3.38 10.71
N LEU A 184 -5.44 -3.90 10.69
CA LEU A 184 -6.63 -3.05 10.69
C LEU A 184 -6.78 -2.26 11.99
N GLU A 185 -6.57 -2.89 13.16
CA GLU A 185 -6.58 -2.20 14.46
C GLU A 185 -5.50 -1.09 14.50
N ASN A 186 -4.28 -1.40 14.04
CA ASN A 186 -3.19 -0.43 13.98
C ASN A 186 -3.45 0.70 12.97
N ALA A 187 -4.23 0.44 11.93
CA ALA A 187 -4.62 1.41 10.91
C ALA A 187 -5.93 2.15 11.24
N TRP A 188 -6.62 1.80 12.33
CA TRP A 188 -7.90 2.40 12.68
C TRP A 188 -7.76 3.90 13.04
N PRO A 189 -8.45 4.81 12.33
CA PRO A 189 -8.23 6.25 12.48
C PRO A 189 -9.27 6.96 13.35
N PHE A 190 -10.25 6.24 13.93
CA PHE A 190 -11.39 6.82 14.66
C PHE A 190 -11.35 6.57 16.17
#